data_AF-A0A976KLZ1-F1
#
_entry.id   AF-A0A976KLZ1-F1
#
_cell.length_a   1.000
_cell.length_b   1.000
_cell.length_c   1.000
_cell.angle_alpha   90.00
_cell.angle_beta   90.00
_cell.angle_gamma   90.00
#
_symmetry.space_group_name_H-M   'P 1'
#
loop_
_entity.id
_entity.type
_entity.pdbx_description
1 polymer ?
#
loop_
_entity_poly.entity_id
_entity_poly.type
_entity_poly.pdbx_seq_one_letter_code
_entity_poly.pdbx_strand_id
1 'polypeptide(L)'
;MDIMMFKLIAILFACYLLFSTSAAHARTSNSQPITDQGTGTNMIEQIATDKIPYPRIDVKRVIKVFIKAVENGELILFELVMDKSKIKPEHVEYIYMLDDPIPTVKVYSTLTESISLPTVPEMQIEGVSAILDQQGRIIATIIHLW
;
A
#
# COMPACT_ATOMS: atom_id res chain seq x y z
N MET A 1 30.24 -9.12 -23.12
CA MET A 1 28.86 -8.66 -23.39
C MET A 1 28.00 -9.91 -23.41
N ASP A 2 27.56 -10.27 -22.21
CA ASP A 2 27.49 -11.66 -21.77
C ASP A 2 26.11 -12.30 -21.90
N ILE A 3 26.14 -13.62 -22.10
CA ILE A 3 25.03 -14.56 -22.28
C ILE A 3 23.96 -14.45 -21.17
N MET A 4 24.30 -13.90 -20.00
CA MET A 4 23.34 -13.64 -18.92
C MET A 4 22.31 -12.55 -19.25
N MET A 5 22.65 -11.57 -20.10
CA MET A 5 21.74 -10.48 -20.45
C MET A 5 20.59 -10.96 -21.36
N PHE A 6 20.84 -11.95 -22.21
CA PHE A 6 19.82 -12.52 -23.10
C PHE A 6 18.79 -13.37 -22.34
N LYS A 7 19.17 -14.03 -21.24
CA LYS A 7 18.22 -14.81 -20.43
C LYS A 7 17.24 -13.92 -19.66
N LEU A 8 17.70 -12.76 -19.19
CA LEU A 8 16.85 -11.82 -18.44
C LEU A 8 15.78 -11.17 -19.35
N ILE A 9 16.14 -10.88 -20.61
CA ILE A 9 15.21 -10.32 -21.61
C ILE A 9 14.17 -11.36 -22.05
N ALA A 10 14.55 -12.64 -22.18
CA ALA A 10 13.61 -13.71 -22.54
C ALA A 10 12.54 -13.95 -21.46
N ILE A 11 12.90 -13.82 -20.16
CA ILE A 11 11.95 -13.97 -19.05
C ILE A 11 10.97 -12.80 -19.00
N LEU A 12 11.42 -11.57 -19.28
CA LEU A 12 10.54 -10.40 -19.33
C LEU A 12 9.54 -10.46 -20.51
N PHE A 13 9.91 -11.08 -21.64
CA PHE A 13 9.02 -11.24 -22.79
C PHE A 13 7.91 -12.29 -22.57
N ALA A 14 8.18 -13.33 -21.77
CA ALA A 14 7.20 -14.36 -21.45
C ALA A 14 6.09 -13.86 -20.50
N CYS A 15 6.39 -12.91 -19.60
CA CYS A 15 5.39 -12.32 -18.71
C CYS A 15 4.46 -11.33 -19.42
N TYR A 16 4.91 -10.67 -20.49
CA TYR A 16 4.09 -9.69 -21.21
C TYR A 16 3.01 -10.33 -22.08
N LEU A 17 3.20 -11.60 -22.51
CA LEU A 17 2.26 -12.32 -23.36
C LEU A 17 1.09 -12.99 -22.61
N LEU A 18 1.06 -12.94 -21.27
CA LEU A 18 -0.02 -13.52 -20.46
C LEU A 18 -1.11 -12.53 -20.05
N PHE A 19 -1.03 -11.26 -20.44
CA PHE A 19 -2.02 -10.22 -20.05
C PHE A 19 -2.90 -9.68 -21.18
N SER A 20 -2.84 -10.24 -22.39
CA SER A 20 -3.53 -9.68 -23.57
C SER A 20 -4.64 -10.56 -24.15
N THR A 21 -5.49 -11.15 -23.31
CA THR A 21 -6.81 -11.66 -23.78
C THR A 21 -7.91 -11.40 -22.76
N SER A 22 -8.63 -10.28 -22.92
CA SER A 22 -10.08 -10.30 -22.72
C SER A 22 -10.71 -9.20 -23.55
N ALA A 23 -11.14 -9.56 -24.76
CA ALA A 23 -11.99 -8.75 -25.60
C ALA A 23 -13.33 -9.46 -25.81
N ALA A 24 -14.37 -8.67 -25.63
CA ALA A 24 -15.71 -8.78 -26.22
C ALA A 24 -16.70 -9.77 -25.59
N HIS A 25 -17.84 -9.25 -25.11
CA HIS A 25 -19.07 -9.14 -25.89
C HIS A 25 -20.26 -8.72 -25.00
N ALA A 26 -20.95 -7.65 -25.35
CA ALA A 26 -22.41 -7.65 -25.42
C ALA A 26 -22.89 -6.46 -26.27
N ARG A 27 -23.58 -6.82 -27.35
CA ARG A 27 -24.24 -5.93 -28.32
C ARG A 27 -25.48 -5.27 -27.72
N THR A 28 -25.76 -4.11 -28.27
CA THR A 28 -26.96 -3.26 -28.24
C THR A 28 -28.30 -3.99 -28.43
N SER A 29 -29.36 -3.55 -27.73
CA SER A 29 -30.72 -3.51 -28.28
C SER A 29 -31.63 -2.50 -27.57
N ASN A 30 -32.18 -1.59 -28.38
CA ASN A 30 -33.47 -0.90 -28.30
C ASN A 30 -33.74 0.18 -27.24
N SER A 31 -33.85 1.40 -27.76
CA SER A 31 -34.56 2.54 -27.20
C SER A 31 -36.08 2.34 -27.27
N GLN A 32 -36.82 2.68 -26.21
CA GLN A 32 -38.07 3.49 -26.18
C GLN A 32 -38.71 3.51 -24.76
N PRO A 33 -39.64 4.43 -24.44
CA PRO A 33 -39.44 5.63 -23.63
C PRO A 33 -39.92 5.52 -22.17
N ILE A 34 -39.62 6.57 -21.41
CA ILE A 34 -39.96 6.80 -20.00
C ILE A 34 -41.45 6.54 -19.71
N THR A 35 -41.73 5.73 -18.68
CA THR A 35 -42.98 5.76 -17.92
C THR A 35 -42.61 6.02 -16.46
N ASP A 36 -42.85 7.24 -16.02
CA ASP A 36 -42.89 7.62 -14.60
C ASP A 36 -44.18 7.03 -14.01
N GLN A 37 -44.09 6.23 -12.94
CA GLN A 37 -45.07 6.10 -11.83
C GLN A 37 -44.52 5.20 -10.70
N GLY A 38 -44.51 5.72 -9.48
CA GLY A 38 -45.03 5.00 -8.32
C GLY A 38 -44.07 4.16 -7.45
N THR A 39 -43.58 4.80 -6.39
CA THR A 39 -43.70 4.32 -4.99
C THR A 39 -43.23 2.90 -4.63
N GLY A 40 -42.05 2.84 -4.02
CA GLY A 40 -41.79 2.10 -2.77
C GLY A 40 -41.72 0.57 -2.84
N THR A 41 -40.52 0.03 -3.04
CA THR A 41 -40.23 -1.41 -2.84
C THR A 41 -39.24 -1.63 -1.70
N ASN A 42 -39.67 -2.45 -0.75
CA ASN A 42 -38.89 -3.07 0.31
C ASN A 42 -37.81 -4.02 -0.23
N MET A 43 -36.71 -4.08 0.52
CA MET A 43 -35.77 -5.17 0.80
C MET A 43 -35.69 -6.38 -0.16
N ILE A 44 -34.49 -6.55 -0.73
CA ILE A 44 -33.52 -7.67 -0.68
C ILE A 44 -32.67 -7.47 -1.94
N GLU A 45 -31.41 -7.05 -1.85
CA GLU A 45 -30.31 -8.00 -1.93
C GLU A 45 -29.05 -7.45 -1.26
N GLN A 46 -28.69 -8.16 -0.19
CA GLN A 46 -27.50 -7.98 0.60
C GLN A 46 -26.35 -8.74 -0.09
N ILE A 47 -25.47 -8.02 -0.80
CA ILE A 47 -24.06 -8.39 -0.94
C ILE A 47 -23.22 -7.11 -0.73
N ALA A 48 -23.39 -6.48 0.43
CA ALA A 48 -22.49 -5.43 0.87
C ALA A 48 -21.21 -6.11 1.36
N THR A 49 -20.28 -6.31 0.43
CA THR A 49 -18.92 -6.79 0.66
C THR A 49 -18.28 -5.95 1.77
N ASP A 50 -17.70 -6.61 2.78
CA ASP A 50 -16.91 -5.98 3.85
C ASP A 50 -15.76 -5.14 3.24
N LYS A 51 -16.03 -3.86 2.99
CA LYS A 51 -15.03 -2.87 2.56
C LYS A 51 -14.56 -2.08 3.77
N ILE A 52 -13.26 -1.78 3.81
CA ILE A 52 -12.65 -0.90 4.82
C ILE A 52 -13.47 0.41 4.86
N PRO A 53 -13.97 0.85 6.04
CA PRO A 53 -14.86 1.99 6.14
C PRO A 53 -14.11 3.29 5.83
N TYR A 54 -14.16 3.71 4.58
CA TYR A 54 -14.02 5.11 4.21
C TYR A 54 -15.31 5.84 4.62
N PRO A 55 -15.29 6.98 5.35
CA PRO A 55 -14.15 7.86 5.64
C PRO A 55 -13.64 7.82 7.10
N ARG A 56 -13.96 6.80 7.91
CA ARG A 56 -13.56 6.78 9.33
C ARG A 56 -12.19 6.14 9.52
N ILE A 57 -11.19 7.00 9.44
CA ILE A 57 -9.80 6.67 9.69
C ILE A 57 -9.55 6.52 11.20
N ASP A 58 -9.19 5.31 11.63
CA ASP A 58 -8.75 5.03 13.02
C ASP A 58 -7.22 4.97 13.10
N VAL A 59 -6.62 6.11 13.44
CA VAL A 59 -5.17 6.25 13.62
C VAL A 59 -4.62 5.27 14.65
N LYS A 60 -5.35 4.98 15.74
CA LYS A 60 -4.89 4.05 16.78
C LYS A 60 -4.78 2.63 16.24
N ARG A 61 -5.73 2.22 15.39
CA ARG A 61 -5.68 0.93 14.71
C ARG A 61 -4.50 0.85 13.75
N VAL A 62 -4.22 1.91 12.99
CA VAL A 62 -3.04 1.96 12.10
C VAL A 62 -1.76 1.80 12.89
N ILE A 63 -1.58 2.54 13.98
CA ILE A 63 -0.39 2.41 14.82
C ILE A 63 -0.25 0.99 15.37
N LYS A 64 -1.35 0.36 15.80
CA LYS A 64 -1.32 -1.04 16.28
C LYS A 64 -0.86 -2.01 15.18
N VAL A 65 -1.32 -1.82 13.95
CA VAL A 65 -0.91 -2.64 12.79
C VAL A 65 0.57 -2.41 12.47
N PHE A 66 0.99 -1.15 12.42
CA PHE A 66 2.39 -0.78 12.18
C PHE A 66 3.33 -1.41 13.21
N ILE A 67 3.04 -1.25 14.51
CA ILE A 67 3.87 -1.83 15.58
C ILE A 67 3.93 -3.35 15.47
N LYS A 68 2.82 -4.02 15.11
CA LYS A 68 2.83 -5.46 14.88
C LYS A 68 3.73 -5.87 13.72
N ALA A 69 3.71 -5.13 12.61
CA ALA A 69 4.60 -5.39 11.47
C ALA A 69 6.08 -5.21 11.86
N VAL A 70 6.38 -4.19 12.68
CA VAL A 70 7.73 -3.99 13.24
C VAL A 70 8.13 -5.15 14.16
N GLU A 71 7.23 -5.61 15.04
CA GLU A 71 7.47 -6.78 15.90
C GLU A 71 7.69 -8.08 15.09
N ASN A 72 7.12 -8.19 13.89
CA ASN A 72 7.37 -9.29 12.97
C ASN A 72 8.71 -9.18 12.23
N GLY A 73 9.46 -8.08 12.43
CA GLY A 73 10.74 -7.84 11.78
C GLY A 73 10.63 -7.27 10.35
N GLU A 74 9.48 -6.69 9.98
CA GLU A 74 9.27 -6.14 8.63
C GLU A 74 9.97 -4.79 8.41
N LEU A 75 10.33 -4.07 9.48
CA LEU A 75 11.08 -2.82 9.38
C LEU A 75 12.58 -3.10 9.49
N ILE A 76 13.29 -2.91 8.39
CA ILE A 76 14.73 -3.17 8.29
C ILE A 76 15.44 -1.89 7.81
N LEU A 77 16.45 -1.44 8.55
CA LEU A 77 17.31 -0.31 8.20
C LEU A 77 18.74 -0.80 8.02
N PHE A 78 19.27 -0.78 6.80
CA PHE A 78 20.67 -1.18 6.50
C PHE A 78 21.10 -2.49 7.18
N GLU A 79 20.26 -3.55 7.08
CA GLU A 79 20.45 -4.87 7.72
C GLU A 79 20.08 -4.95 9.21
N LEU A 80 19.80 -3.83 9.88
CA LEU A 80 19.28 -3.83 11.23
C LEU A 80 17.76 -4.03 11.23
N VAL A 81 17.31 -5.16 11.77
CA VAL A 81 15.90 -5.37 12.08
C VAL A 81 15.52 -4.46 13.26
N MET A 82 14.55 -3.58 13.01
CA MET A 82 14.05 -2.65 14.01
C MET A 82 12.98 -3.34 14.86
N ASP A 83 12.98 -3.03 16.15
CA ASP A 83 11.93 -3.44 17.07
C ASP A 83 11.18 -2.20 17.58
N LYS A 84 10.02 -2.43 18.22
CA LYS A 84 9.16 -1.35 18.70
C LYS A 84 9.79 -0.43 19.75
N SER A 85 10.87 -0.86 20.43
CA SER A 85 11.54 -0.06 21.44
C SER A 85 12.49 0.98 20.82
N LYS A 86 12.88 0.77 19.56
CA LYS A 86 13.80 1.66 18.82
C LYS A 86 13.11 2.75 18.03
N ILE A 87 11.78 2.74 17.99
CA ILE A 87 10.98 3.66 17.18
C ILE A 87 9.89 4.31 18.03
N LYS A 88 9.60 5.56 17.72
CA LYS A 88 8.51 6.32 18.30
C LYS A 88 7.63 6.85 17.17
N PRO A 89 6.48 6.22 16.89
CA PRO A 89 5.55 6.73 15.88
C PRO A 89 5.04 8.12 16.29
N GLU A 90 5.08 9.08 15.38
CA GLU A 90 4.66 10.46 15.69
C GLU A 90 3.44 10.90 14.88
N HIS A 91 3.36 10.54 13.60
CA HIS A 91 2.22 10.88 12.77
C HIS A 91 1.95 9.83 11.68
N VAL A 92 0.71 9.82 11.22
CA VAL A 92 0.21 8.96 10.15
C VAL A 92 -0.29 9.85 9.02
N GLU A 93 0.15 9.56 7.81
CA GLU A 93 -0.30 10.20 6.59
C GLU A 93 -1.07 9.21 5.71
N TYR A 94 -2.08 9.71 5.02
CA TYR A 94 -2.83 8.97 4.01
C TYR A 94 -2.51 9.59 2.66
N ILE A 95 -1.85 8.82 1.81
CA ILE A 95 -1.38 9.27 0.51
C ILE A 95 -2.34 8.71 -0.54
N TYR A 96 -3.07 9.61 -1.18
CA TYR A 96 -3.96 9.29 -2.29
C TYR A 96 -3.19 9.48 -3.59
N MET A 97 -3.15 8.43 -4.39
CA MET A 97 -2.69 8.55 -5.77
C MET A 97 -3.84 9.09 -6.63
N LEU A 98 -3.53 9.81 -7.70
CA LEU A 98 -4.57 10.39 -8.56
C LEU A 98 -5.34 9.33 -9.36
N ASP A 99 -4.74 8.15 -9.52
CA ASP A 99 -5.25 7.00 -10.28
C ASP A 99 -5.73 5.83 -9.39
N ASP A 100 -5.48 5.88 -8.08
CA ASP A 100 -5.91 4.84 -7.12
C ASP A 100 -6.86 5.44 -6.06
N PRO A 101 -8.12 4.98 -5.98
CA PRO A 101 -9.06 5.44 -4.96
C PRO A 101 -8.71 4.97 -3.54
N ILE A 102 -7.77 4.04 -3.37
CA ILE A 102 -7.39 3.50 -2.06
C ILE A 102 -6.09 4.15 -1.58
N PRO A 103 -6.11 4.85 -0.43
CA PRO A 103 -4.90 5.50 0.06
C PRO A 103 -3.88 4.47 0.55
N THR A 104 -2.62 4.75 0.28
CA THR A 104 -1.52 4.14 1.02
C THR A 104 -1.32 4.86 2.34
N VAL A 105 -0.84 4.15 3.35
CA VAL A 105 -0.66 4.70 4.70
C VAL A 105 0.83 4.83 4.98
N LYS A 106 1.29 6.03 5.31
CA LYS A 106 2.67 6.27 5.72
C LYS A 106 2.70 6.57 7.22
N VAL A 107 3.55 5.87 7.97
CA VAL A 107 3.77 6.13 9.39
C VAL A 107 5.18 6.68 9.55
N TYR A 108 5.30 7.92 10.01
CA TYR A 108 6.59 8.49 10.39
C TYR A 108 6.87 8.19 11.86
N SER A 109 8.11 7.77 12.12
CA SER A 109 8.64 7.52 13.46
C SER A 109 10.00 8.17 13.61
N THR A 110 10.24 8.80 14.75
CA THR A 110 11.60 9.12 15.20
C THR A 110 12.25 7.86 15.74
N LEU A 111 13.57 7.77 15.61
CA LEU A 111 14.36 6.75 16.29
C LEU A 111 14.60 7.18 17.73
N THR A 112 14.60 6.23 18.67
CA THR A 112 14.97 6.54 20.06
C THR A 112 16.46 6.77 20.22
N GLU A 113 17.26 6.16 19.34
CA GLU A 113 18.70 6.34 19.22
C GLU A 113 19.03 6.49 17.74
N SER A 114 19.86 7.48 17.41
CA SER A 114 20.27 7.74 16.04
C SER A 114 21.13 6.58 15.51
N ILE A 115 20.93 6.23 14.25
CA ILE A 115 21.69 5.15 13.59
C ILE A 115 22.63 5.77 12.57
N SER A 116 23.93 5.45 12.65
CA SER A 116 24.90 5.95 11.68
C SER A 116 24.73 5.28 10.33
N LEU A 117 24.77 6.09 9.27
CA LEU A 117 24.68 5.60 7.91
C LEU A 117 25.96 4.83 7.53
N PRO A 118 25.91 3.54 7.15
CA PRO A 118 27.14 2.75 6.94
C PRO A 118 28.08 3.31 5.88
N THR A 119 27.53 3.99 4.86
CA THR A 119 28.31 4.57 3.75
C THR A 119 28.91 5.93 4.10
N VAL A 120 28.28 6.68 5.01
CA VAL A 120 28.71 8.04 5.40
C VAL A 120 28.51 8.19 6.92
N PRO A 121 29.49 7.76 7.75
CA PRO A 121 29.32 7.69 9.21
C PRO A 121 29.05 9.03 9.90
N GLU A 122 29.36 10.15 9.23
CA GLU A 122 29.08 11.50 9.72
C GLU A 122 27.58 11.85 9.64
N MET A 123 26.80 11.13 8.83
CA MET A 123 25.36 11.30 8.73
C MET A 123 24.63 10.33 9.68
N GLN A 124 23.68 10.89 10.41
CA GLN A 124 22.84 10.14 11.33
C GLN A 124 21.42 10.04 10.80
N ILE A 125 20.83 8.87 11.01
CA ILE A 125 19.43 8.61 10.77
C ILE A 125 18.71 8.92 12.07
N GLU A 126 17.82 9.92 12.03
CA GLU A 126 17.01 10.34 13.18
C GLU A 126 15.57 9.85 13.07
N GLY A 127 15.14 9.45 11.88
CA GLY A 127 13.76 9.05 11.64
C GLY A 127 13.58 8.15 10.43
N VAL A 128 12.40 7.53 10.40
CA VAL A 128 11.99 6.59 9.37
C VAL A 128 10.51 6.77 9.04
N SER A 129 10.15 6.67 7.76
CA SER A 129 8.78 6.48 7.33
C SER A 129 8.58 5.08 6.77
N ALA A 130 7.59 4.36 7.30
CA ALA A 130 7.15 3.08 6.76
C ALA A 130 5.86 3.28 5.95
N ILE A 131 5.81 2.72 4.74
CA ILE A 131 4.61 2.70 3.91
C ILE A 131 3.95 1.32 4.07
N LEU A 132 2.67 1.32 4.42
CA LEU A 132 1.86 0.14 4.65
C LEU A 132 0.92 -0.11 3.46
N ASP A 133 0.81 -1.37 3.05
CA ASP A 133 -0.24 -1.83 2.16
C ASP A 133 -1.59 -2.04 2.89
N GLN A 134 -2.63 -2.41 2.16
CA GLN A 134 -3.96 -2.67 2.72
C GLN A 134 -4.00 -3.89 3.65
N GLN A 135 -3.01 -4.78 3.56
CA GLN A 135 -2.87 -5.94 4.44
C GLN A 135 -2.11 -5.58 5.73
N GLY A 136 -1.59 -4.35 5.83
CA GLY A 136 -0.85 -3.86 6.98
C GLY A 136 0.62 -4.26 6.99
N ARG A 137 1.18 -4.69 5.84
CA ARG A 137 2.59 -5.03 5.71
C ARG A 137 3.41 -3.82 5.33
N ILE A 138 4.66 -3.76 5.79
CA ILE A 138 5.60 -2.72 5.37
C ILE A 138 6.11 -3.06 3.96
N ILE A 139 5.78 -2.22 2.98
CA ILE A 139 6.15 -2.41 1.57
C ILE A 139 7.26 -1.49 1.11
N ALA A 140 7.49 -0.40 1.83
CA ALA A 140 8.60 0.52 1.57
C ALA A 140 9.00 1.27 2.84
N THR A 141 10.25 1.73 2.84
CA THR A 141 10.84 2.49 3.95
C THR A 141 11.61 3.67 3.40
N ILE A 142 11.41 4.85 3.99
CA ILE A 142 12.11 6.09 3.67
C ILE A 142 12.89 6.50 4.91
N ILE A 143 14.16 6.84 4.72
CA ILE A 143 15.09 7.21 5.78
C ILE A 143 15.22 8.73 5.81
N HIS A 144 15.15 9.31 7.00
CA HIS A 144 15.27 10.76 7.20
C HIS A 144 16.59 11.06 7.87
N LEU A 145 17.43 11.81 7.18
CA LEU A 145 18.75 12.27 7.62
C LEU A 145 18.64 13.69 8.15
N TRP A 146 19.44 14.02 9.15
CA TRP A 146 19.61 15.37 9.70
C TRP A 146 21.08 15.79 9.67
#